data_AF-A0A8J2LE96-F1
#
_entry.id   AF-A0A8J2LE96-F1
#
_cell.length_a   1.000
_cell.length_b   1.000
_cell.length_c   1.000
_cell.angle_alpha   90.00
_cell.angle_beta   90.00
_cell.angle_gamma   90.00
#
_symmetry.space_group_name_H-M   'P 1'
#
loop_
_entity.id
_entity.type
_entity.pdbx_description
1 polymer ?
#
loop_
_entity_poly.entity_id
_entity_poly.type
_entity_poly.pdbx_seq_one_letter_code
_entity_poly.pdbx_strand_id
1 'polypeptide(L)' 'MRKAWENWEGSIKIGGRRISNLCYTDDTTLIATSEEELAEPIKLVRMVSEDMGLLINVWKTKVMVVD' A
#
# COMPACT_ATOMS: atom_id res chain seq x y z
N MET A 1 3.66 -9.69 0.06
CA MET A 1 3.63 -8.21 -0.08
C MET A 1 4.98 -7.50 0.03
N ARG A 2 5.98 -7.98 0.80
CA ARG A 2 7.30 -7.29 0.91
C ARG A 2 7.93 -6.91 -0.44
N LYS A 3 7.83 -7.78 -1.45
CA LYS A 3 8.31 -7.53 -2.82
C LYS A 3 7.65 -6.35 -3.55
N ALA A 4 6.41 -5.98 -3.18
CA ALA A 4 5.72 -4.84 -3.76
C ALA A 4 6.32 -3.48 -3.34
N TRP A 5 7.18 -3.49 -2.30
CA TRP A 5 7.69 -2.27 -1.67
C TRP A 5 9.18 -2.02 -1.94
N GLU A 6 9.90 -2.96 -2.56
CA GLU A 6 11.35 -2.82 -2.77
C GLU A 6 11.72 -1.62 -3.63
N ASN A 7 10.83 -1.20 -4.54
CA ASN A 7 11.05 -0.11 -5.49
C ASN A 7 10.09 1.07 -5.30
N TRP A 8 9.33 1.13 -4.20
CA TRP A 8 8.41 2.23 -3.95
C TRP A 8 9.06 3.29 -3.06
N GLU A 9 9.10 4.54 -3.54
CA GLU A 9 9.71 5.66 -2.82
C GLU A 9 8.72 6.44 -1.95
N GLY A 10 7.41 6.25 -2.16
CA GLY A 10 6.37 6.90 -1.37
C GLY A 10 6.39 6.42 0.08
N SER A 11 6.38 7.36 1.03
CA SER A 11 6.28 7.08 2.45
C SER A 11 6.00 8.35 3.26
N ILE A 12 5.37 8.20 4.42
CA ILE A 12 5.19 9.30 5.37
C ILE A 12 6.25 9.22 6.48
N LYS A 13 6.79 10.36 6.90
CA LYS A 13 7.74 10.42 8.02
C LYS A 13 7.01 10.55 9.36
N ILE A 14 7.03 9.50 10.17
CA ILE A 14 6.44 9.44 11.51
C ILE A 14 7.55 9.19 12.53
N GLY A 15 7.73 10.10 13.50
CA GLY A 15 8.74 9.95 14.55
C GLY A 15 10.17 9.77 14.03
N GLY A 16 10.50 10.36 12.87
CA GLY A 16 11.81 10.20 12.22
C GLY A 16 11.98 8.96 11.33
N ARG A 17 10.98 8.08 11.27
CA ARG A 17 10.98 6.87 10.42
C ARG A 17 10.05 7.05 9.22
N ARG A 18 10.44 6.54 8.06
CA ARG A 18 9.57 6.45 6.88
C ARG A 18 8.66 5.24 6.99
N ILE A 19 7.36 5.44 6.88
CA ILE A 19 6.34 4.40 6.92
C ILE A 19 5.56 4.45 5.61
N SER A 20 5.60 3.35 4.88
CA SER A 20 4.99 3.14 3.56
C SER A 20 3.68 2.35 3.68
N ASN A 21 3.68 1.31 4.50
CA ASN A 21 2.53 0.45 4.68
C ASN A 21 2.43 -0.09 6.12
N LEU A 22 1.23 -0.51 6.50
CA LEU A 22 0.95 -1.32 7.67
C LEU A 22 0.38 -2.66 7.19
N CYS A 23 0.81 -3.77 7.77
CA CYS A 23 0.26 -5.08 7.45
C CYS A 23 -0.09 -5.84 8.73
N TYR A 24 -1.28 -6.42 8.76
CA TYR A 24 -1.74 -7.30 9.82
C TYR A 24 -2.45 -8.48 9.17
N THR A 25 -1.97 -9.70 9.42
CA THR A 25 -2.44 -10.92 8.73
C THR A 25 -2.46 -10.75 7.21
N ASP A 26 -3.63 -10.81 6.59
CA ASP A 26 -3.94 -10.59 5.18
C ASP A 26 -4.31 -9.14 4.86
N ASP A 27 -4.65 -8.33 5.86
CA ASP A 27 -4.99 -6.93 5.70
C ASP A 27 -3.72 -6.08 5.52
N THR A 28 -3.76 -5.19 4.53
CA THR A 28 -2.68 -4.24 4.24
C THR A 28 -3.26 -2.84 4.08
N THR A 29 -2.73 -1.87 4.84
CA THR A 29 -3.07 -0.45 4.73
C THR A 29 -1.90 0.30 4.08
N LEU A 30 -2.20 1.07 3.04
CA LEU A 30 -1.24 1.90 2.32
C LEU A 30 -1.32 3.33 2.83
N ILE A 31 -0.17 3.99 2.96
CA ILE A 31 -0.08 5.32 3.55
C ILE A 31 0.72 6.22 2.62
N ALA A 32 0.09 7.28 2.11
CA ALA A 32 0.70 8.28 1.25
C ALA A 32 0.24 9.69 1.64
N THR A 33 0.94 10.73 1.17
CA THR A 33 0.63 12.11 1.56
C THR A 33 -0.58 12.68 0.83
N SER A 34 -0.94 12.09 -0.32
CA SER A 34 -2.16 12.42 -1.06
C SER A 34 -2.81 11.18 -1.68
N GLU A 35 -4.06 11.30 -2.11
CA GLU A 35 -4.75 10.20 -2.80
C GLU A 35 -4.10 9.90 -4.16
N GLU A 36 -3.57 10.91 -4.85
CA GLU A 36 -2.88 10.74 -6.13
C GLU A 36 -1.61 9.89 -5.99
N GLU A 37 -0.88 10.07 -4.88
CA GLU A 37 0.29 9.24 -4.55
C GLU A 37 -0.07 7.77 -4.28
N LEU A 38 -1.33 7.44 -4.02
CA LEU A 38 -1.79 6.06 -3.83
C LEU A 38 -1.89 5.26 -5.15
N ALA A 39 -1.91 5.92 -6.31
CA ALA A 39 -2.09 5.24 -7.59
C ALA A 39 -0.97 4.23 -7.92
N GLU A 40 0.28 4.63 -7.71
CA GLU A 40 1.46 3.77 -7.93
C GLU A 40 1.52 2.56 -6.97
N PRO A 41 1.43 2.72 -5.64
CA PRO A 41 1.51 1.60 -4.73
C PRO A 41 0.34 0.62 -4.89
N ILE A 42 -0.88 1.09 -5.23
CA ILE A 42 -2.01 0.21 -5.55
C ILE A 42 -1.71 -0.65 -6.77
N LYS A 43 -1.12 -0.08 -7.82
CA LYS A 43 -0.72 -0.81 -9.03
C LYS A 43 0.33 -1.88 -8.73
N LEU A 44 1.35 -1.55 -7.93
CA LEU A 44 2.39 -2.47 -7.49
C LEU A 44 1.83 -3.64 -6.66
N VAL A 45 0.98 -3.33 -5.67
CA VAL A 45 0.32 -4.32 -4.81
C VAL A 45 -0.52 -5.27 -5.65
N ARG A 46 -1.27 -4.76 -6.63
CA ARG A 46 -2.06 -5.59 -7.54
C ARG A 46 -1.19 -6.53 -8.38
N MET A 47 -0.14 -5.99 -9.02
CA MET A 47 0.77 -6.77 -9.87
C MET A 47 1.45 -7.91 -9.11
N VAL A 48 1.98 -7.62 -7.91
CA VAL A 48 2.63 -8.63 -7.08
C VAL A 48 1.62 -9.64 -6.52
N SER A 49 0.39 -9.21 -6.22
CA SER A 49 -0.65 -10.15 -5.78
C SER A 49 -1.02 -11.12 -6.89
N GLU A 50 -1.23 -10.63 -8.11
CA GLU A 50 -1.55 -11.44 -9.29
C GLU A 50 -0.42 -12.46 -9.60
N ASP A 51 0.84 -12.05 -9.53
CA ASP A 51 2.01 -12.94 -9.69
C ASP A 51 2.06 -14.03 -8.60
N MET A 52 1.60 -13.72 -7.39
CA MET A 52 1.50 -14.68 -6.29
C MET A 52 0.22 -15.53 -6.32
N GLY A 53 -0.62 -15.38 -7.36
CA GLY A 53 -1.90 -16.09 -7.48
C GLY A 53 -2.99 -15.61 -6.51
N LEU A 54 -2.84 -14.39 -5.98
CA LEU A 54 -3.76 -13.76 -5.03
C LEU A 54 -4.61 -12.69 -5.72
N LEU A 55 -5.83 -12.48 -5.22
CA LEU A 55 -6.74 -11.46 -5.69
C LEU A 55 -6.99 -10.42 -4.61
N ILE A 56 -7.01 -9.14 -5.00
CA ILE A 56 -7.40 -8.05 -4.11
C ILE A 56 -8.92 -7.93 -4.11
N ASN A 57 -9.51 -7.91 -2.91
CA ASN A 57 -10.95 -7.71 -2.76
C ASN A 57 -11.32 -6.23 -2.85
N VAL A 58 -11.67 -5.79 -4.06
CA VAL A 58 -12.01 -4.38 -4.36
C VAL A 58 -13.18 -3.84 -3.53
N TRP A 59 -14.11 -4.69 -3.11
CA TRP A 59 -15.25 -4.29 -2.28
C TRP A 59 -14.88 -4.03 -0.82
N LYS A 60 -13.80 -4.67 -0.34
CA LYS A 60 -13.26 -4.46 1.00
C LYS A 60 -12.22 -3.35 1.06
N THR A 61 -11.54 -3.08 -0.05
CA THR A 61 -10.55 -2.00 -0.14
C THR A 61 -11.25 -0.64 -0.11
N LYS A 62 -10.83 0.24 0.81
CA LYS A 62 -11.34 1.60 0.95
C LYS A 62 -10.20 2.60 1.04
N VAL A 63 -10.41 3.79 0.47
CA VAL A 63 -9.55 4.96 0.69
C VAL A 63 -10.10 5.71 1.90
N MET A 64 -9.20 6.13 2.79
CA MET A 64 -9.54 6.92 3.96
C MET A 64 -8.59 8.12 4.01
N VAL A 65 -9.16 9.30 4.26
CA VAL A 65 -8.41 10.51 4.54
C VAL A 65 -8.39 10.73 6.04
N VAL A 66 -7.20 10.95 6.60
CA VAL A 66 -7.00 11.28 8.01
C VAL A 66 -6.52 12.72 8.05
N ASP A 67 -7.37 13.61 8.57
CA ASP A 67 -7.10 15.04 8.79
C ASP A 67 -6.89 15.31 10.29
#